data_AF-A0A1I1JTC3-F1
#
_entry.id   AF-A0A1I1JTC3-F1
#
_cell.length_a   1.000
_cell.length_b   1.000
_cell.length_c   1.000
_cell.angle_alpha   90.00
_cell.angle_beta   90.00
_cell.angle_gamma   90.00
#
_symmetry.space_group_name_H-M   'P 1'
#
loop_
_entity.id
_entity.type
_entity.pdbx_description
1 polymer ?
#
loop_
_entity_poly.entity_id
_entity_poly.type
_entity_poly.pdbx_seq_one_letter_code
_entity_poly.pdbx_strand_id
1 'polypeptide(L)'
;MRKSKADTVQGGVLAENQAKIDSYEKSIRAALERKRKVIIESKLYTYGQLSELYGGAEGQALLDAVTAEHTLIGKLTASGMSYADIEGLVDSPAMKVSDKDSSNTDNGYSHYADSEQLDGQTSLFG
;
A
#
# COMPACT_ATOMS: atom_id res chain seq x y z
N MET A 1 42.81 -48.00 -5.85
CA MET A 1 42.05 -47.69 -4.63
C MET A 1 40.61 -48.16 -4.80
N ARG A 2 40.12 -49.07 -3.93
CA ARG A 2 38.69 -49.44 -3.91
C ARG A 2 37.94 -48.38 -3.09
N LYS A 3 36.97 -47.69 -3.69
CA LYS A 3 36.05 -46.81 -2.94
C LYS A 3 35.28 -47.65 -1.92
N SER A 4 35.17 -47.17 -0.69
CA SER A 4 34.44 -47.88 0.36
C SER A 4 32.93 -47.74 0.13
N LYS A 5 32.13 -48.70 0.63
CA LYS A 5 30.65 -48.60 0.54
C LYS A 5 30.12 -47.33 1.22
N ALA A 6 30.78 -46.86 2.27
CA ALA A 6 30.43 -45.62 2.98
C ALA A 6 30.56 -44.38 2.08
N ASP A 7 31.65 -44.28 1.30
CA ASP A 7 31.87 -43.15 0.38
C ASP A 7 30.80 -43.07 -0.72
N THR A 8 30.28 -44.23 -1.13
CA THR A 8 29.24 -44.33 -2.16
C THR A 8 27.86 -43.94 -1.61
N VAL A 9 27.55 -44.35 -0.38
CA VAL A 9 26.30 -43.95 0.31
C VAL A 9 26.29 -42.44 0.59
N GLN A 10 27.41 -41.88 1.07
CA GLN A 10 27.51 -40.45 1.35
C GLN A 10 27.36 -39.59 0.08
N GLY A 11 27.97 -40.01 -1.04
CA GLY A 11 27.80 -39.32 -2.33
C GLY A 11 26.35 -39.36 -2.84
N GLY A 12 25.63 -40.47 -2.64
CA GLY A 12 24.22 -40.59 -2.99
C GLY A 12 23.32 -39.65 -2.17
N VAL A 13 23.53 -39.58 -0.87
CA VAL A 13 22.78 -38.67 0.04
C VAL A 13 23.00 -37.20 -0.32
N LEU A 14 24.24 -36.81 -0.64
CA LEU A 14 24.56 -35.44 -1.05
C LEU A 14 23.87 -35.06 -2.37
N ALA A 15 23.87 -35.97 -3.35
CA ALA A 15 23.20 -35.74 -4.64
C ALA A 15 21.68 -35.61 -4.47
N GLU A 16 21.06 -36.45 -3.63
CA GLU A 16 19.64 -36.36 -3.31
C GLU A 16 19.29 -35.03 -2.63
N ASN A 17 20.11 -34.60 -1.67
CA ASN A 17 19.91 -33.32 -0.98
C ASN A 17 20.05 -32.13 -1.93
N GLN A 18 21.00 -32.16 -2.88
CA GLN A 18 21.11 -31.12 -3.89
C GLN A 18 19.86 -31.05 -4.77
N ALA A 19 19.34 -32.19 -5.23
CA ALA A 19 18.12 -32.23 -6.03
C ALA A 19 16.89 -31.68 -5.26
N LYS A 20 16.80 -31.93 -3.95
CA LYS A 20 15.76 -31.34 -3.09
C LYS A 20 15.92 -29.83 -2.97
N ILE A 21 17.13 -29.33 -2.75
CA ILE A 21 17.43 -27.90 -2.68
C ILE A 21 17.01 -27.22 -3.99
N ASP A 22 17.42 -27.75 -5.14
CA ASP A 22 17.07 -27.19 -6.46
C ASP A 22 15.55 -27.18 -6.68
N SER A 23 14.85 -28.24 -6.24
CA SER A 23 13.40 -28.34 -6.30
C SER A 23 12.71 -27.30 -5.42
N TYR A 24 13.20 -27.10 -4.20
CA TYR A 24 12.68 -26.10 -3.27
C TYR A 24 12.94 -24.68 -3.78
N GLU A 25 14.13 -24.37 -4.28
CA GLU A 25 14.44 -23.07 -4.87
C GLU A 25 13.50 -22.73 -6.03
N LYS A 26 13.27 -23.69 -6.94
CA LYS A 26 12.33 -23.51 -8.05
C LYS A 26 10.91 -23.23 -7.54
N SER A 27 10.48 -23.97 -6.52
CA SER A 27 9.13 -23.83 -5.95
C SER A 27 8.95 -22.49 -5.24
N ILE A 28 9.97 -22.05 -4.50
CA ILE A 28 10.00 -20.75 -3.80
C ILE A 28 9.93 -19.61 -4.82
N ARG A 29 10.74 -19.65 -5.89
CA ARG A 29 10.71 -18.63 -6.95
C ARG A 29 9.33 -18.52 -7.60
N ALA A 30 8.73 -19.65 -7.98
CA ALA A 30 7.39 -19.66 -8.56
C ALA A 30 6.31 -19.13 -7.60
N ALA A 31 6.43 -19.42 -6.30
CA ALA A 31 5.52 -18.87 -5.29
C ALA A 31 5.67 -17.34 -5.14
N LEU A 32 6.89 -16.83 -5.15
CA LEU A 32 7.16 -15.40 -5.09
C LEU A 32 6.63 -14.65 -6.31
N GLU A 33 6.77 -15.22 -7.51
CA GLU A 33 6.21 -14.66 -8.74
C GLU A 33 4.68 -14.60 -8.68
N ARG A 34 4.02 -15.68 -8.24
CA ARG A 34 2.56 -15.69 -8.05
C ARG A 34 2.12 -14.64 -7.04
N LYS A 35 2.80 -14.53 -5.90
CA LYS A 35 2.52 -13.51 -4.89
C LYS A 35 2.66 -12.11 -5.48
N ARG A 36 3.73 -11.83 -6.23
CA ARG A 36 3.95 -10.53 -6.88
C ARG A 36 2.83 -10.20 -7.86
N LYS A 37 2.40 -11.16 -8.68
CA LYS A 37 1.30 -10.99 -9.63
C LYS A 37 0.00 -10.60 -8.92
N VAL A 38 -0.40 -11.38 -7.91
CA VAL A 38 -1.63 -11.11 -7.12
C VAL A 38 -1.59 -9.73 -6.48
N ILE A 39 -0.44 -9.32 -5.93
CA ILE A 39 -0.28 -7.98 -5.33
C ILE A 39 -0.49 -6.88 -6.38
N ILE A 40 0.11 -7.02 -7.57
CA ILE A 40 -0.03 -6.01 -8.63
C ILE A 40 -1.47 -5.93 -9.13
N GLU A 41 -2.10 -7.08 -9.40
CA GLU A 41 -3.50 -7.14 -9.85
C GLU A 41 -4.44 -6.53 -8.82
N SER A 42 -4.25 -6.83 -7.53
CA SER A 42 -5.06 -6.27 -6.44
C SER A 42 -4.85 -4.76 -6.28
N LYS A 43 -3.60 -4.28 -6.40
CA LYS A 43 -3.30 -2.84 -6.38
C LYS A 43 -3.97 -2.11 -7.55
N LEU A 44 -3.88 -2.67 -8.76
CA LEU A 44 -4.49 -2.10 -9.95
C LEU A 44 -6.02 -2.08 -9.86
N TYR A 45 -6.62 -3.15 -9.36
CA TYR A 45 -8.07 -3.24 -9.13
C TYR A 45 -8.53 -2.15 -8.15
N THR A 46 -7.87 -2.04 -6.99
CA THR A 46 -8.24 -1.03 -5.98
C THR A 46 -8.05 0.39 -6.51
N TYR A 47 -6.96 0.64 -7.23
CA TYR A 47 -6.71 1.93 -7.88
C TYR A 47 -7.80 2.28 -8.89
N GLY A 48 -8.22 1.32 -9.73
CA GLY A 48 -9.30 1.53 -10.68
C GLY A 48 -10.62 1.86 -10.00
N GLN A 49 -10.97 1.15 -8.91
CA GLN A 49 -12.17 1.45 -8.12
C GLN A 49 -12.12 2.86 -7.49
N LEU A 50 -10.97 3.27 -6.96
CA LEU A 50 -10.79 4.64 -6.46
C LEU A 50 -10.94 5.65 -7.61
N SER A 51 -10.26 5.42 -8.74
CA SER A 51 -10.37 6.31 -9.91
C SER A 51 -11.82 6.50 -10.34
N GLU A 52 -12.60 5.42 -10.45
CA GLU A 52 -14.03 5.46 -10.80
C GLU A 52 -14.86 6.29 -9.81
N LEU A 53 -14.64 6.11 -8.49
CA LEU A 53 -15.33 6.89 -7.45
C LEU A 53 -15.05 8.39 -7.56
N TYR A 54 -13.83 8.76 -7.98
CA TYR A 54 -13.42 10.15 -8.19
C TYR A 54 -13.55 10.60 -9.66
N GLY A 55 -14.50 10.03 -10.41
CA GLY A 55 -14.86 10.50 -11.75
C GLY A 55 -13.83 10.21 -12.83
N GLY A 56 -13.04 9.15 -12.67
CA GLY A 56 -11.96 8.78 -13.58
C GLY A 56 -10.66 9.54 -13.35
N ALA A 57 -10.49 10.19 -12.20
CA ALA A 57 -9.24 10.86 -11.85
C ALA A 57 -8.10 9.84 -11.69
N GLU A 58 -6.89 10.21 -12.13
CA GLU A 58 -5.72 9.35 -12.09
C GLU A 58 -4.48 10.09 -11.55
N GLY A 59 -3.47 9.33 -11.13
CA GLY A 59 -2.17 9.83 -10.69
C GLY A 59 -2.28 10.80 -9.52
N GLN A 60 -1.61 11.95 -9.65
CA GLN A 60 -1.60 12.98 -8.62
C GLN A 60 -3.00 13.58 -8.37
N ALA A 61 -3.83 13.70 -9.41
CA ALA A 61 -5.18 14.26 -9.25
C ALA A 61 -6.07 13.38 -8.37
N LEU A 62 -5.97 12.06 -8.52
CA LEU A 62 -6.66 11.11 -7.64
C LEU A 62 -6.14 11.21 -6.20
N LEU A 63 -4.81 11.31 -6.04
CA LEU A 63 -4.20 11.46 -4.72
C LEU A 63 -4.65 12.74 -4.03
N ASP A 64 -4.67 13.86 -4.74
CA ASP A 64 -5.10 15.16 -4.23
C ASP A 64 -6.57 15.13 -3.81
N ALA A 65 -7.44 14.52 -4.62
CA ALA A 65 -8.86 14.38 -4.33
C ALA A 65 -9.11 13.53 -3.07
N VAL A 66 -8.49 12.35 -2.98
CA VAL A 66 -8.59 11.47 -1.80
C VAL A 66 -8.05 12.17 -0.55
N THR A 67 -6.92 12.88 -0.67
CA THR A 67 -6.30 13.61 0.45
C THR A 67 -7.19 14.74 0.95
N ALA A 68 -7.81 15.49 0.03
CA ALA A 68 -8.74 16.56 0.37
C ALA A 68 -9.96 16.04 1.13
N GLU A 69 -10.58 14.95 0.65
CA GLU A 69 -11.71 14.33 1.32
C GLU A 69 -11.33 13.74 2.69
N HIS A 70 -10.20 13.05 2.78
CA HIS A 70 -9.72 12.50 4.04
C HIS A 70 -9.48 13.60 5.08
N THR A 71 -8.93 14.75 4.65
CA THR A 71 -8.73 15.92 5.50
C THR A 71 -10.07 16.51 5.97
N LEU A 72 -11.07 16.60 5.09
CA LEU A 72 -12.40 17.11 5.43
C LEU A 72 -13.10 16.21 6.45
N ILE A 73 -13.08 14.90 6.22
CA ILE A 73 -13.61 13.90 7.17
C ILE A 73 -12.89 14.01 8.52
N GLY A 74 -11.57 14.19 8.53
CA GLY A 74 -10.80 14.45 9.74
C GLY A 74 -11.28 15.68 10.52
N LYS A 75 -11.62 16.78 9.83
CA LYS A 75 -12.16 17.99 10.47
C LYS A 75 -13.57 17.78 11.03
N LEU A 76 -14.44 17.06 10.31
CA LEU A 76 -15.80 16.77 10.74
C LEU A 76 -15.83 15.80 11.94
N THR A 77 -14.97 14.78 11.93
CA THR A 77 -14.84 13.88 13.08
C THR A 77 -14.25 14.60 14.29
N ALA A 78 -13.29 15.52 14.09
CA ALA A 78 -12.75 16.36 15.17
C ALA A 78 -13.78 17.34 15.76
N SER A 79 -14.81 17.74 15.01
CA SER A 79 -15.93 18.54 15.54
C SER A 79 -16.97 17.71 16.31
N GLY A 80 -16.74 16.39 16.45
CA GLY A 80 -17.60 15.48 17.19
C GLY A 80 -18.65 14.76 16.34
N MET A 81 -18.62 14.87 15.02
CA MET A 81 -19.54 14.15 14.14
C MET A 81 -19.13 12.68 13.99
N SER A 82 -20.11 11.78 14.00
CA SER A 82 -19.87 10.37 13.67
C SER A 82 -19.80 10.17 12.15
N TYR A 83 -19.21 9.06 11.69
CA TYR A 83 -19.22 8.72 10.27
C TYR A 83 -20.63 8.60 9.69
N ALA A 84 -21.61 8.14 10.48
CA ALA A 84 -23.01 8.05 10.05
C ALA A 84 -23.64 9.44 9.86
N ASP A 85 -23.32 10.40 10.73
CA ASP A 85 -23.78 11.78 10.58
C ASP A 85 -23.18 12.43 9.33
N ILE A 86 -21.90 12.16 9.05
CA ILE A 86 -21.19 12.67 7.86
C ILE A 86 -21.79 12.09 6.58
N GLU A 87 -22.07 10.79 6.54
CA GLU A 87 -22.72 10.13 5.40
C GLU A 87 -24.09 10.77 5.09
N GLY A 88 -24.87 11.10 6.13
CA GLY A 88 -26.16 11.78 5.98
C GLY A 88 -26.07 13.21 5.41
N LEU A 89 -24.88 13.83 5.35
CA LEU A 89 -24.70 15.16 4.76
C LEU A 89 -24.59 15.12 3.23
N VAL A 90 -24.28 13.97 2.62
CA VAL A 90 -23.99 13.83 1.18
C VAL A 90 -25.22 14.16 0.32
N ASP A 91 -26.43 13.95 0.86
CA ASP A 91 -27.70 14.26 0.18
C ASP A 91 -28.19 15.71 0.40
N SER A 92 -27.49 16.49 1.23
CA SER A 92 -27.88 17.88 1.48
C SER A 92 -27.42 18.76 0.32
N PRO A 93 -28.31 19.57 -0.30
CA PRO A 93 -27.88 20.49 -1.35
C PRO A 93 -26.80 21.40 -0.79
N ALA A 94 -25.67 21.49 -1.51
CA ALA A 94 -24.56 22.36 -1.13
C ALA A 94 -25.09 23.78 -0.92
N MET A 95 -25.20 24.20 0.35
CA MET A 95 -25.48 25.60 0.66
C MET A 95 -24.27 26.37 0.16
N LYS A 96 -24.44 27.19 -0.89
CA LYS A 96 -23.39 28.11 -1.35
C LYS A 96 -23.00 29.00 -0.19
N VAL A 97 -21.93 28.64 0.51
CA VAL A 97 -21.25 29.55 1.43
C VAL A 97 -20.57 30.57 0.53
N SER A 98 -21.17 31.75 0.43
CA SER A 98 -20.54 32.89 -0.22
C SER A 98 -19.16 33.10 0.39
N ASP A 99 -18.14 33.19 -0.45
CA ASP A 99 -16.75 33.50 -0.10
C ASP A 99 -16.70 34.77 0.76
N LYS A 100 -16.82 34.60 2.08
CA LYS A 100 -16.43 35.63 3.03
C LYS A 100 -14.99 35.31 3.40
N ASP A 101 -14.09 36.07 2.78
CA ASP A 101 -12.69 36.20 3.13
C ASP A 101 -12.51 36.12 4.65
N SER A 102 -12.02 34.98 5.12
CA SER A 102 -11.45 34.86 6.45
C SER A 102 -9.94 34.84 6.26
N SER A 103 -9.35 36.01 6.05
CA SER A 103 -7.92 36.19 6.12
C SER A 103 -7.47 35.95 7.56
N ASN A 104 -6.93 34.75 7.83
CA ASN A 104 -6.17 34.50 9.04
C ASN A 104 -4.72 34.32 8.65
N THR A 105 -3.97 35.40 8.78
CA THR A 105 -2.51 35.43 8.73
C THR A 105 -1.90 34.90 10.03
N ASP A 106 -0.68 34.36 9.87
CA ASP A 106 0.36 34.16 10.91
C ASP A 106 0.41 32.77 11.58
N ASN A 107 1.53 32.07 11.83
CA ASN A 107 2.91 31.97 11.33
C ASN A 107 3.63 30.94 12.24
N GLY A 108 4.52 30.12 11.67
CA GLY A 108 5.76 29.73 12.36
C GLY A 108 5.82 28.44 13.19
N TYR A 109 7.01 27.82 13.13
CA TYR A 109 7.56 26.64 13.83
C TYR A 109 7.28 25.27 13.19
N SER A 110 8.17 24.61 12.43
CA SER A 110 9.62 24.28 12.54
C SER A 110 9.96 23.14 13.53
N HIS A 111 10.29 21.96 12.97
CA HIS A 111 11.24 20.89 13.41
C HIS A 111 11.06 20.26 14.81
N TYR A 112 11.12 18.94 15.05
CA TYR A 112 12.15 17.90 14.80
C TYR A 112 11.48 16.50 14.89
N ALA A 113 11.70 15.55 13.99
CA ALA A 113 12.83 14.62 13.81
C ALA A 113 12.49 13.18 14.27
N ASP A 114 12.70 12.26 13.33
CA ASP A 114 13.28 10.92 13.49
C ASP A 114 12.71 9.96 14.55
N SER A 115 12.03 8.91 14.07
CA SER A 115 12.35 7.53 14.48
C SER A 115 11.64 6.47 13.62
N GLU A 116 12.46 5.60 13.02
CA GLU A 116 12.22 4.17 12.72
C GLU A 116 11.63 3.79 11.35
N GLN A 117 12.55 3.70 10.39
CA GLN A 117 12.77 2.54 9.52
C GLN A 117 11.60 1.53 9.40
N LEU A 118 10.74 1.75 8.40
CA LEU A 118 9.91 0.69 7.83
C LEU A 118 10.32 0.49 6.36
N ASP A 119 11.25 -0.44 6.16
CA ASP A 119 11.55 -1.03 4.85
C ASP A 119 10.27 -1.69 4.31
N GLY A 120 9.54 -0.95 3.48
CA GLY A 120 8.26 -1.40 2.95
C GLY A 120 7.48 -0.36 2.14
N GLN A 121 7.94 0.90 2.10
CA GLN A 121 7.36 1.89 1.21
C GLN A 121 7.78 1.61 -0.24
N THR A 122 7.04 0.73 -0.92
CA THR A 122 6.93 0.87 -2.37
C THR A 122 6.10 2.13 -2.58
N SER A 123 6.79 3.25 -2.76
CA SER A 123 6.22 4.49 -3.25
C SER A 123 5.26 4.19 -4.40
N LEU A 124 4.07 4.79 -4.36
CA LEU A 124 3.12 4.70 -5.47
C LEU A 124 3.66 5.42 -6.73
N PHE A 125 4.72 6.23 -6.58
CA PHE A 125 5.31 7.09 -7.62
C PHE A 125 6.85 6.98 -7.72
N GLY A 126 7.45 5.94 -7.16
CA GLY A 126 8.91 5.71 -7.18
C GLY A 126 9.30 4.61 -8.16
#